data_AF-A0A9X3WQ02-F1
#
_entry.id   AF-A0A9X3WQ02-F1
#
_cell.length_a   1.000
_cell.length_b   1.000
_cell.length_c   1.000
_cell.angle_alpha   90.00
_cell.angle_beta   90.00
_cell.angle_gamma   90.00
#
_symmetry.space_group_name_H-M   'P 1'
#
loop_
_entity.id
_entity.type
_entity.pdbx_description
1 polymer ?
#
loop_
_entity_poly.entity_id
_entity_poly.type
_entity_poly.pdbx_seq_one_letter_code
_entity_poly.pdbx_strand_id
1 'polypeptide(L)' 'MIKVKMLVQTTYNGQILRQGKVYEVAKDTAERWHISNIATLIEEEESK' A
#
# COMPACT_ATOMS: atom_id res chain seq x y z
N MET A 1 7.19 -8.57 -5.09
CA MET A 1 6.39 -8.11 -3.94
C MET A 1 6.94 -6.76 -3.56
N ILE A 2 6.08 -5.78 -3.27
CA ILE A 2 6.44 -4.37 -3.02
C ILE A 2 5.85 -3.96 -1.68
N LYS A 3 6.58 -3.14 -0.92
CA LYS A 3 6.09 -2.55 0.33
C LYS A 3 5.22 -1.34 0.04
N VAL A 4 4.03 -1.32 0.63
CA VAL A 4 3.07 -0.20 0.53
C VAL A 4 2.66 0.29 1.90
N LYS A 5 2.51 1.61 2.05
CA LYS A 5 2.01 2.26 3.26
C LYS A 5 0.54 2.56 3.04
N MET A 6 -0.31 1.94 3.85
CA MET A 6 -1.75 2.14 3.72
C MET A 6 -2.12 3.57 4.10
N LEU A 7 -2.87 4.25 3.23
CA LEU A 7 -3.43 5.58 3.50
C LEU A 7 -4.79 5.50 4.18
N VAL A 8 -5.48 4.35 4.08
CA VAL A 8 -6.78 4.08 4.69
C VAL A 8 -6.79 2.72 5.38
N GLN A 9 -7.69 2.53 6.34
CA GLN A 9 -7.93 1.20 6.92
C GLN A 9 -8.82 0.39 5.98
N THR A 10 -8.37 -0.79 5.58
CA THR A 10 -9.15 -1.69 4.72
C THR A 10 -8.93 -3.15 5.09
N THR A 11 -9.84 -4.02 4.69
CA THR A 11 -9.67 -5.46 4.78
C THR A 11 -9.12 -6.00 3.46
N TYR A 12 -8.05 -6.76 3.52
CA TYR A 12 -7.46 -7.42 2.36
C TYR A 12 -7.14 -8.87 2.69
N ASN A 13 -7.64 -9.80 1.89
CA ASN A 13 -7.43 -11.24 2.04
C ASN A 13 -7.68 -11.76 3.47
N GLY A 14 -8.78 -11.30 4.09
CA GLY A 14 -9.17 -11.66 5.47
C GLY A 14 -8.36 -10.97 6.58
N GLN A 15 -7.40 -10.11 6.26
CA GLN A 15 -6.59 -9.36 7.22
C GLN A 15 -7.00 -7.88 7.24
N ILE A 16 -7.01 -7.28 8.43
CA ILE A 16 -7.24 -5.84 8.58
C ILE A 16 -5.91 -5.12 8.37
N LEU A 17 -5.80 -4.41 7.26
CA LEU A 17 -4.70 -3.50 6.98
C LEU A 17 -5.01 -2.16 7.64
N ARG A 18 -4.22 -1.80 8.65
CA ARG A 18 -4.41 -0.56 9.39
C ARG A 18 -3.81 0.62 8.63
N GLN A 19 -4.49 1.76 8.67
CA GLN A 19 -3.98 3.01 8.14
C GLN A 19 -2.60 3.34 8.76
N GLY A 20 -1.69 3.84 7.92
CA GLY A 20 -0.34 4.24 8.29
C GLY A 20 0.64 3.08 8.50
N LYS A 21 0.19 1.82 8.45
CA LYS A 21 1.04 0.65 8.52
C LYS A 21 1.56 0.24 7.14
N VAL A 22 2.72 -0.40 7.16
CA VAL A 22 3.43 -0.90 5.99
C VAL A 22 3.12 -2.38 5.82
N TYR A 23 2.73 -2.76 4.61
CA TYR A 23 2.47 -4.14 4.22
C TYR A 23 3.15 -4.47 2.91
N GLU A 24 3.46 -5.74 2.71
CA GLU A 24 4.06 -6.23 1.49
C GLU A 24 2.99 -6.92 0.64
N VAL A 25 2.81 -6.45 -0.59
CA VAL A 25 1.77 -6.93 -1.51
C VAL A 25 2.35 -7.16 -2.91
N ALA A 26 1.58 -7.81 -3.79
CA ALA A 26 1.98 -7.95 -5.19
C ALA A 26 2.05 -6.59 -5.89
N LYS A 27 2.98 -6.43 -6.84
CA LYS A 27 3.19 -5.18 -7.59
C LYS A 27 1.91 -4.67 -8.25
N ASP A 28 1.15 -5.56 -8.89
CA ASP A 28 -0.13 -5.20 -9.52
C ASP A 28 -1.16 -4.65 -8.53
N THR A 29 -1.16 -5.16 -7.29
CA THR A 29 -2.05 -4.67 -6.23
C THR A 29 -1.56 -3.33 -5.69
N ALA A 30 -0.24 -3.21 -5.50
CA ALA A 30 0.42 -2.00 -5.03
C ALA A 30 0.14 -0.81 -5.97
N GLU A 31 0.29 -1.01 -7.28
CA GLU A 31 0.03 0.01 -8.31
C GLU A 31 -1.45 0.43 -8.32
N ARG A 32 -2.38 -0.53 -8.26
CA ARG A 32 -3.83 -0.22 -8.19
C ARG A 32 -4.18 0.61 -6.96
N TRP A 33 -3.58 0.28 -5.81
CA TRP A 33 -3.81 1.02 -4.57
C TRP A 33 -3.18 2.40 -4.61
N HIS A 34 -2.02 2.56 -5.25
CA HIS A 34 -1.39 3.86 -5.47
C HIS A 34 -2.24 4.77 -6.36
N ILE A 35 -2.68 4.28 -7.52
CA ILE A 35 -3.55 5.03 -8.46
C ILE A 35 -4.88 5.43 -7.79
N SER A 36 -5.40 4.56 -6.91
CA SER A 36 -6.67 4.78 -6.20
C SER A 36 -6.51 5.56 -4.89
N ASN A 37 -5.33 6.05 -4.55
CA ASN A 37 -5.02 6.72 -3.26
C ASN A 37 -5.38 5.89 -2.01
N ILE A 38 -5.31 4.56 -2.10
CA ILE A 38 -5.54 3.63 -0.99
C ILE A 38 -4.24 3.37 -0.21
N ALA A 39 -3.10 3.33 -0.90
CA ALA A 39 -1.78 3.11 -0.32
C ALA A 39 -0.70 3.82 -1.13
N THR A 40 0.42 4.17 -0.51
CA THR A 40 1.62 4.69 -1.21
C THR A 40 2.68 3.60 -1.34
N LEU A 41 3.35 3.54 -2.49
CA LEU A 41 4.50 2.67 -2.70
C LEU A 41 5.66 3.16 -1.81
N ILE A 42 6.35 2.26 -1.11
CA ILE A 42 7.48 2.59 -0.21
C ILE A 42 8.81 2.11 -0.82
N GLU A 43 8.82 1.78 -2.10
CA GLU A 43 10.07 1.65 -2.87
C GLU A 43 10.43 3.06 -3.35
N GLU A 44 11.24 3.75 -2.54
CA GLU A 44 12.01 4.94 -2.95
C GLU A 44 11.21 6.06 -3.63
N GLU A 45 10.26 6.68 -2.92
CA GLU A 45 9.98 8.11 -3.13
C GLU A 45 10.67 8.95 -2.05
N GLU A 46 12.01 8.95 -2.13
CA GLU A 46 12.81 10.11 -1.79
C GLU A 46 13.01 10.88 -3.10
N SER A 47 12.16 11.87 -3.38
CA SER A 47 12.46 13.11 -4.13
C SER A 47 11.19 13.84 -4.61
N LYS A 48 10.72 14.81 -3.83
CA LYS A 48 10.46 16.16 -4.33
C LYS A 48 10.30 17.18 -3.20
#